data_AF-A0A2V9EAH4-F1
#
_entry.id   AF-A0A2V9EAH4-F1
#
_cell.length_a   1.000
_cell.length_b   1.000
_cell.length_c   1.000
_cell.angle_alpha   90.00
_cell.angle_beta   90.00
_cell.angle_gamma   90.00
#
_symmetry.space_group_name_H-M   'P 1'
#
loop_
_entity.id
_entity.type
_entity.pdbx_description
1 polymer ?
#
loop_
_entity_poly.entity_id
_entity_poly.type
_entity_poly.pdbx_seq_one_letter_code
_entity_poly.pdbx_strand_id
1 'polypeptide(L)'
;MYPSFWNKRVENGHTVPAIETLEKLGRALECPLYQLFYDGEEPPQVPNLLKRKSSDQNVWGNSGKDARYLSKLRRHLGKAAESDRKLVMHMAQKMAGR
;
A
#
# COMPACT_ATOMS: atom_id res chain seq x y z
N MET A 1 -14.27 -27.06 -13.36
CA MET A 1 -13.80 -27.62 -12.08
C MET A 1 -14.34 -26.73 -10.96
N TYR A 2 -14.94 -27.33 -9.93
CA TYR A 2 -16.13 -26.84 -9.22
C TYR A 2 -16.05 -25.47 -8.52
N PRO A 3 -17.12 -24.63 -8.58
CA PRO A 3 -17.25 -23.36 -7.85
C PRO A 3 -17.27 -23.50 -6.32
N SER A 4 -17.65 -24.66 -5.80
CA SER A 4 -17.94 -24.87 -4.37
C SER A 4 -16.70 -25.01 -3.48
N PHE A 5 -15.52 -25.35 -4.02
CA PHE A 5 -14.29 -25.50 -3.22
C PHE A 5 -13.50 -24.20 -3.03
N TRP A 6 -13.69 -23.21 -3.91
CA TRP A 6 -12.97 -21.94 -3.88
C TRP A 6 -13.57 -20.94 -2.86
N ASN A 7 -14.90 -20.87 -2.77
CA ASN A 7 -15.61 -19.95 -1.88
C ASN A 7 -15.16 -20.11 -0.42
N LYS A 8 -15.07 -21.35 0.08
CA LYS A 8 -14.64 -21.61 1.46
C LYS A 8 -13.19 -21.20 1.76
N ARG A 9 -12.29 -21.19 0.77
CA ARG A 9 -10.87 -20.79 0.97
C ARG A 9 -10.69 -19.28 0.98
N VAL A 10 -11.46 -18.57 0.15
CA VAL A 10 -11.47 -17.10 0.13
C VAL A 10 -12.18 -16.56 1.36
N GLU A 11 -13.32 -17.14 1.73
CA GLU A 11 -14.08 -16.78 2.94
C GLU A 11 -13.28 -17.04 4.24
N ASN A 12 -12.49 -18.11 4.28
CA ASN A 12 -11.64 -18.44 5.45
C ASN A 12 -10.24 -17.79 5.41
N GLY A 13 -9.96 -16.88 4.47
CA GLY A 13 -8.67 -16.15 4.40
C GLY A 13 -7.44 -17.00 4.01
N HIS A 14 -7.63 -18.21 3.48
CA HIS A 14 -6.54 -19.13 3.14
C HIS A 14 -5.94 -18.91 1.76
N THR A 15 -6.57 -18.11 0.90
CA THR A 15 -6.06 -17.85 -0.44
C THR A 15 -6.52 -16.46 -0.90
N VAL A 16 -5.58 -15.65 -1.37
CA VAL A 16 -5.88 -14.36 -1.98
C VAL A 16 -6.25 -14.59 -3.45
N PRO A 17 -7.49 -14.30 -3.89
CA PRO A 17 -7.88 -14.40 -5.30
C PRO A 17 -6.99 -13.55 -6.21
N ALA A 18 -6.69 -14.07 -7.39
CA ALA A 18 -6.21 -13.25 -8.50
C ALA A 18 -7.30 -12.28 -8.99
N ILE A 19 -6.91 -11.15 -9.56
CA ILE A 19 -7.83 -10.11 -10.06
C ILE A 19 -8.82 -10.68 -11.10
N GLU A 20 -8.36 -11.56 -11.97
CA GLU A 20 -9.20 -12.23 -12.98
C GLU A 20 -10.34 -13.04 -12.35
N THR A 21 -10.09 -13.65 -11.19
CA THR A 21 -11.10 -14.42 -10.45
C THR A 21 -12.14 -13.50 -9.83
N LEU A 22 -11.70 -12.35 -9.31
CA LEU A 22 -12.59 -11.34 -8.77
C LEU A 22 -13.50 -10.74 -9.85
N GLU A 23 -12.96 -10.46 -11.04
CA GLU A 23 -13.75 -9.97 -12.17
C GLU A 23 -14.81 -10.98 -12.63
N LYS A 24 -14.48 -12.28 -12.63
CA LYS A 24 -15.45 -13.35 -12.94
C LYS A 24 -16.57 -13.41 -11.91
N LEU A 25 -16.25 -13.21 -10.62
CA LEU A 25 -17.24 -13.16 -9.55
C LEU A 25 -18.16 -11.95 -9.68
N GLY A 26 -17.61 -10.75 -9.91
CA GLY A 26 -18.43 -9.54 -10.13
C GLY A 26 -19.39 -9.69 -11.32
N ARG A 27 -18.91 -10.25 -12.44
CA ARG A 27 -19.77 -10.55 -13.61
C ARG A 27 -20.84 -11.58 -13.30
N ALA A 28 -20.53 -12.63 -12.55
CA ALA A 28 -21.50 -13.66 -12.18
C ALA A 28 -22.57 -13.16 -11.20
N LEU A 29 -22.23 -12.16 -10.37
CA LEU A 29 -23.13 -11.51 -9.41
C LEU A 29 -23.80 -10.25 -9.99
N GLU A 30 -23.58 -9.96 -11.27
CA GLU A 30 -24.10 -8.78 -11.99
C GLU A 30 -23.80 -7.45 -11.27
N CYS A 31 -22.74 -7.40 -10.46
CA CYS A 31 -22.35 -6.24 -9.67
C CYS A 31 -20.99 -5.69 -10.12
N PRO A 32 -20.80 -4.36 -10.08
CA PRO A 32 -19.49 -3.77 -10.24
C PRO A 32 -18.48 -4.33 -9.23
N LEU A 33 -17.26 -4.62 -9.69
CA LEU A 33 -16.21 -5.25 -8.87
C LEU A 33 -15.94 -4.53 -7.53
N TYR A 34 -16.09 -3.20 -7.50
CA TYR A 34 -15.88 -2.42 -6.28
C TYR A 34 -16.90 -2.75 -5.17
N GLN A 35 -18.11 -3.19 -5.51
CA GLN A 35 -19.15 -3.55 -4.54
C GLN A 35 -18.81 -4.83 -3.77
N LEU A 36 -17.91 -5.68 -4.28
CA LEU A 36 -17.39 -6.82 -3.52
C LEU A 36 -16.55 -6.39 -2.31
N PHE A 37 -16.08 -5.14 -2.28
CA PHE A 37 -15.18 -4.60 -1.26
C PHE A 37 -15.72 -3.33 -0.59
N TYR A 38 -16.90 -2.85 -1.00
CA TYR A 38 -17.45 -1.57 -0.58
C TYR A 38 -18.98 -1.59 -0.58
N ASP A 39 -19.59 -1.38 0.59
CA ASP A 39 -21.05 -1.39 0.78
C ASP A 39 -21.75 -0.07 0.37
N GLY A 40 -21.04 0.89 -0.22
CA GLY A 40 -21.64 2.14 -0.70
C GLY A 40 -22.14 2.03 -2.14
N GLU A 41 -23.26 2.68 -2.44
CA GLU A 41 -23.86 2.74 -3.78
C GLU A 41 -22.99 3.53 -4.78
N GLU A 42 -22.14 4.43 -4.30
CA GLU A 42 -21.18 5.16 -5.12
C GLU A 42 -19.83 4.42 -5.20
N PRO A 43 -19.13 4.46 -6.34
CA PRO A 43 -17.76 3.96 -6.41
C PRO A 43 -16.92 4.62 -5.29
N PRO A 44 -16.17 3.84 -4.48
CA PRO A 44 -15.35 4.42 -3.44
C PRO A 44 -14.44 5.44 -4.11
N GLN A 45 -14.42 6.68 -3.59
CA GLN A 45 -13.46 7.67 -4.06
C GLN A 45 -12.09 7.02 -3.99
N VAL A 46 -11.50 6.75 -5.16
CA VAL A 46 -10.16 6.19 -5.24
C VAL A 46 -9.33 7.04 -4.29
N PRO A 47 -8.77 6.45 -3.20
CA PRO A 47 -7.82 7.19 -2.38
C PRO A 47 -6.83 7.63 -3.41
N ASN A 48 -6.76 8.94 -3.64
CA ASN A 48 -5.90 9.47 -4.67
C ASN A 48 -4.52 9.04 -4.21
N LEU A 49 -4.00 7.92 -4.75
CA LEU A 49 -2.70 7.37 -4.37
C LEU A 49 -1.59 8.40 -4.69
N LEU A 50 -1.95 9.40 -5.50
CA LEU A 50 -1.18 10.60 -5.85
C LEU A 50 -1.45 11.84 -4.97
N LYS A 51 -2.55 11.90 -4.19
CA LYS A 51 -2.82 12.98 -3.20
C LYS A 51 -2.29 12.67 -1.79
N ARG A 52 -1.27 11.83 -1.64
CA ARG A 52 -0.30 12.00 -0.54
C ARG A 52 0.57 13.25 -0.76
N LYS A 53 -0.06 14.36 -1.15
CA LYS A 53 0.60 15.59 -1.57
C LYS A 53 -0.11 16.86 -1.12
N SER A 54 -1.30 16.77 -0.51
CA SER A 54 -2.09 17.97 -0.18
C SER A 54 -2.41 18.17 1.30
N SER A 55 -2.46 17.14 2.13
CA SER A 55 -2.68 17.35 3.58
C SER A 55 -1.38 17.64 4.33
N ASP A 56 -0.24 17.61 3.63
CA ASP A 56 1.07 17.59 4.27
C ASP A 56 2.11 18.41 3.52
N GLN A 57 1.73 19.62 3.11
CA GLN A 57 2.71 20.58 2.60
C GLN A 57 3.79 20.94 3.65
N ASN A 58 3.54 20.61 4.93
CA ASN A 58 4.47 20.87 6.04
C ASN A 58 5.32 19.66 6.48
N VAL A 59 5.19 18.48 5.88
CA VAL A 59 6.12 17.39 6.19
C VAL A 59 7.43 17.57 5.44
N TRP A 60 8.50 17.66 6.24
CA TRP A 60 9.87 17.71 5.78
C TRP A 60 10.15 16.58 4.77
N GLY A 61 10.75 16.93 3.63
CA GLY A 61 11.05 15.98 2.56
C GLY A 61 9.98 15.85 1.46
N ASN A 62 8.86 16.58 1.54
CA ASN A 62 7.81 16.54 0.51
C ASN A 62 8.05 17.54 -0.65
N SER A 63 8.86 18.58 -0.45
CA SER A 63 9.17 19.57 -1.50
C SER A 63 10.61 20.12 -1.42
N GLY A 64 11.03 20.82 -2.48
CA GLY A 64 12.23 21.65 -2.48
C GLY A 64 13.56 20.90 -2.29
N LYS A 65 14.46 21.50 -1.50
CA LYS A 65 15.81 20.98 -1.24
C LYS A 65 15.77 19.71 -0.39
N ASP A 66 14.83 19.64 0.56
CA ASP A 66 14.68 18.49 1.48
C ASP A 66 14.23 17.23 0.75
N ALA A 67 13.30 17.35 -0.20
CA ALA A 67 12.89 16.21 -1.04
C ALA A 67 14.06 15.63 -1.86
N ARG A 68 14.94 16.51 -2.37
CA ARG A 68 16.15 16.08 -3.10
C ARG A 68 17.15 15.40 -2.16
N TYR A 69 17.32 15.95 -0.96
CA TYR A 69 18.19 15.35 0.05
C TYR A 69 17.68 13.97 0.48
N LEU A 70 16.39 13.85 0.83
CA LEU A 70 15.76 12.59 1.23
C LEU A 70 15.86 11.54 0.11
N SER A 71 15.68 11.95 -1.14
CA SER A 71 15.85 11.04 -2.29
C SER A 71 17.27 10.51 -2.41
N LYS A 72 18.29 11.36 -2.21
CA LYS A 72 19.70 10.94 -2.20
C LYS A 72 19.96 10.01 -1.01
N LEU A 73 19.52 10.37 0.18
CA LEU A 73 19.67 9.57 1.40
C LEU A 73 19.08 8.17 1.20
N ARG A 74 17.83 8.08 0.70
CA ARG A 74 17.17 6.81 0.41
C ARG A 74 17.97 5.95 -0.58
N ARG A 75 18.51 6.58 -1.63
CA ARG A 75 19.33 5.89 -2.64
C ARG A 75 20.63 5.33 -2.03
N HIS A 76 21.28 6.07 -1.15
CA HIS A 76 22.51 5.62 -0.50
C HIS A 76 22.23 4.53 0.55
N LEU A 77 21.18 4.69 1.35
CA LEU A 77 20.76 3.66 2.30
C LEU A 77 20.40 2.35 1.60
N GLY A 78 19.72 2.39 0.45
CA GLY A 78 19.42 1.19 -0.32
C GLY A 78 20.64 0.45 -0.88
N LYS A 79 21.81 1.09 -0.95
CA LYS A 79 23.08 0.48 -1.38
C LYS A 79 23.97 0.05 -0.21
N ALA A 80 23.66 0.47 1.01
CA ALA A 80 24.46 0.18 2.19
C ALA A 80 24.22 -1.27 2.68
N ALA A 81 25.23 -1.85 3.33
CA ALA A 81 25.10 -3.17 3.92
C ALA A 81 23.99 -3.19 4.99
N GLU A 82 23.43 -4.37 5.26
CA GLU A 82 22.38 -4.54 6.28
C GLU A 82 22.86 -4.09 7.66
N SER A 83 24.11 -4.38 8.02
CA SER A 83 24.75 -3.93 9.27
C SER A 83 24.74 -2.40 9.39
N ASP A 84 25.09 -1.71 8.31
CA ASP A 84 25.23 -0.25 8.29
C ASP A 84 23.86 0.41 8.36
N ARG A 85 22.87 -0.14 7.65
CA ARG A 85 21.47 0.31 7.74
C ARG A 85 20.92 0.17 9.16
N LYS A 86 21.18 -0.96 9.83
CA LYS A 86 20.77 -1.18 11.22
C LYS A 86 21.44 -0.19 12.17
N LEU A 87 22.73 0.07 12.00
CA LEU A 87 23.47 1.04 12.82
C LEU A 87 22.88 2.44 12.69
N VAL A 88 22.64 2.90 11.45
CA VAL A 88 22.04 4.21 11.18
C VAL A 88 20.64 4.32 11.79
N MET A 89 19.80 3.28 11.64
CA MET A 89 18.47 3.28 12.24
C MET A 89 18.50 3.31 13.77
N HIS A 90 19.42 2.55 14.39
CA HIS A 90 19.59 2.57 15.84
C HIS A 90 20.02 3.95 16.36
N MET A 91 20.94 4.63 15.66
CA MET A 91 21.32 6.00 15.99
C MET A 91 20.14 6.98 15.84
N ALA A 92 19.37 6.87 14.76
CA ALA A 92 18.20 7.69 14.52
C ALA A 92 17.14 7.51 15.62
N GLN A 93 16.86 6.27 16.03
CA GLN A 93 15.95 5.97 17.14
C GLN A 93 16.42 6.60 18.45
N LYS A 94 17.71 6.48 18.78
CA LYS A 94 18.29 7.10 19.98
C LYS A 94 18.23 8.64 19.96
N MET A 95 18.29 9.24 18.77
CA MET A 95 18.17 10.69 18.61
C MET A 95 16.72 11.18 18.70
N ALA A 96 15.76 10.40 18.19
CA ALA A 96 14.35 10.75 18.18
C ALA A 96 13.65 10.52 19.53
N GLY A 97 14.17 9.62 20.36
CA GLY A 97 13.69 9.37 21.72
C GLY A 97 14.28 10.29 22.79
N ARG A 98 14.88 11.42 22.40
CA ARG A 98 15.31 12.50 23.29
C ARG A 98 14.25 13.59 23.30
#